data_AF-A0A3M0I1Q6-F1
#
_entry.id   AF-A0A3M0I1Q6-F1
#
_cell.length_a   1.000
_cell.length_b   1.000
_cell.length_c   1.000
_cell.angle_alpha   90.00
_cell.angle_beta   90.00
_cell.angle_gamma   90.00
#
_symmetry.space_group_name_H-M   'P 1'
#
loop_
_entity.id
_entity.type
_entity.pdbx_description
1 polymer ?
#
loop_
_entity_poly.entity_id
_entity_poly.type
_entity_poly.pdbx_seq_one_letter_code
_entity_poly.pdbx_strand_id
1 'polypeptide(L)'
;MDDSPSMWITAVPPFGPEGTGVLLSVDVASEDPGERMVSVLLNRGHEGEEGVFYLLPFDLSARYVRSGDRLSVSVRASRQVLAADLADRTDTLHEQLAGLATDPADDDRVTLLRRALVTDFVPPERDGVKQPVLLVDHAGPATLAELFARFHEGEAGFAVLYAD
;
A
#
# COMPACT_ATOMS: atom_id res chain seq x y z
N MET A 1 -3.65 -5.72 20.71
CA MET A 1 -2.53 -6.60 20.37
C MET A 1 -1.69 -5.80 19.40
N ASP A 2 -0.57 -5.28 19.85
CA ASP A 2 0.42 -4.58 19.00
C ASP A 2 1.28 -5.61 18.24
N ASP A 3 1.96 -5.10 17.21
CA ASP A 3 2.95 -5.71 16.30
C ASP A 3 2.41 -6.32 14.99
N SER A 4 2.23 -5.43 14.02
CA SER A 4 1.74 -5.64 12.65
C SER A 4 2.67 -6.55 11.82
N PRO A 5 2.27 -7.76 11.41
CA PRO A 5 3.05 -8.61 10.50
C PRO A 5 2.99 -8.18 9.03
N SER A 6 2.65 -6.91 8.74
CA SER A 6 2.38 -6.41 7.38
C SER A 6 2.88 -4.99 7.14
N MET A 7 3.75 -4.47 8.03
CA MET A 7 4.43 -3.18 7.87
C MET A 7 5.84 -3.26 8.44
N TRP A 8 6.84 -2.86 7.67
CA TRP A 8 8.25 -2.85 8.06
C TRP A 8 8.94 -1.54 7.71
N ILE A 9 9.97 -1.19 8.50
CA ILE A 9 10.96 -0.16 8.18
C ILE A 9 12.21 -0.92 7.72
N THR A 10 12.49 -0.93 6.42
CA THR A 10 13.58 -1.74 5.87
C THR A 10 14.16 -1.13 4.60
N ALA A 11 15.39 -1.53 4.27
CA ALA A 11 15.95 -1.32 2.95
C ALA A 11 15.15 -2.14 1.93
N VAL A 12 14.79 -1.52 0.82
CA VAL A 12 13.96 -2.11 -0.24
C VAL A 12 14.53 -1.71 -1.60
N PRO A 13 14.53 -2.62 -2.60
CA PRO A 13 15.19 -2.38 -3.88
C PRO A 13 14.86 -1.05 -4.58
N PRO A 14 13.63 -0.51 -4.54
CA PRO A 14 13.33 0.82 -5.12
C PRO A 14 13.98 2.01 -4.40
N PHE A 15 14.38 1.87 -3.13
CA PHE A 15 15.08 2.92 -2.37
C PHE A 15 16.60 2.78 -2.45
N GLY A 16 17.09 1.71 -3.09
CA GLY A 16 18.49 1.35 -3.13
C GLY A 16 18.98 0.66 -1.85
N PRO A 17 20.21 0.12 -1.86
CA PRO A 17 20.73 -0.74 -0.80
C PRO A 17 20.86 -0.04 0.56
N GLU A 18 21.06 1.28 0.57
CA GLU A 18 21.19 2.10 1.78
C GLU A 18 19.89 2.86 2.12
N GLY A 19 18.89 2.80 1.24
CA GLY A 19 17.64 3.53 1.38
C GLY A 19 16.64 2.75 2.22
N THR A 20 16.46 3.15 3.48
CA THR A 20 15.38 2.63 4.32
C THR A 20 14.08 3.37 4.03
N GLY A 21 12.96 2.64 4.00
CA GLY A 21 11.64 3.24 3.96
C GLY A 21 10.56 2.28 4.44
N VAL A 22 9.30 2.65 4.23
CA VAL A 22 8.17 1.85 4.68
C VAL A 22 7.77 0.86 3.59
N LEU A 23 7.76 -0.42 3.96
CA LEU A 23 7.18 -1.50 3.18
C LEU A 23 5.90 -1.99 3.86
N LEU A 24 4.82 -2.09 3.09
CA LEU A 24 3.57 -2.72 3.47
C LEU A 24 3.39 -4.00 2.64
N SER A 25 2.90 -5.07 3.26
CA SER A 25 2.47 -6.25 2.50
C SER A 25 0.97 -6.23 2.24
N VAL A 26 0.58 -6.77 1.09
CA VAL A 26 -0.83 -6.94 0.69
C VAL A 26 -1.03 -8.41 0.32
N ASP A 27 -1.85 -9.11 1.10
CA ASP A 27 -2.21 -10.48 0.76
C ASP A 27 -3.34 -10.49 -0.27
N VAL A 28 -3.02 -10.86 -1.51
CA VAL A 28 -4.00 -10.89 -2.61
C VAL A 28 -4.98 -12.06 -2.50
N ALA A 29 -4.71 -13.03 -1.62
CA ALA A 29 -5.62 -14.13 -1.28
C ALA A 29 -6.49 -13.82 -0.04
N SER A 30 -6.34 -12.64 0.56
CA SER A 30 -7.07 -12.21 1.74
C SER A 30 -8.57 -12.05 1.48
N GLU A 31 -9.38 -12.38 2.48
CA GLU A 31 -10.81 -12.08 2.47
C GLU A 31 -11.10 -10.62 2.88
N ASP A 32 -10.09 -9.87 3.35
CA ASP A 32 -10.23 -8.46 3.69
C ASP A 32 -10.63 -7.62 2.46
N PRO A 33 -11.75 -6.89 2.49
CA PRO A 33 -12.19 -6.09 1.36
C PRO A 33 -11.17 -5.01 0.95
N GLY A 34 -10.44 -4.45 1.92
CA GLY A 34 -9.42 -3.44 1.67
C GLY A 34 -8.24 -4.01 0.88
N GLU A 35 -7.72 -5.18 1.27
CA GLU A 35 -6.62 -5.85 0.55
C GLU A 35 -7.05 -6.28 -0.85
N ARG A 36 -8.29 -6.79 -0.99
CA ARG A 36 -8.87 -7.11 -2.31
C ARG A 36 -9.02 -5.88 -3.20
N MET A 37 -9.44 -4.74 -2.66
CA MET A 37 -9.54 -3.49 -3.43
C MET A 37 -8.17 -2.92 -3.80
N VAL A 38 -7.17 -3.03 -2.92
CA VAL A 38 -5.79 -2.67 -3.27
C VAL A 38 -5.31 -3.56 -4.42
N SER A 39 -5.51 -4.87 -4.34
CA SER A 39 -5.13 -5.83 -5.39
C SER A 39 -5.75 -5.50 -6.75
N VAL A 40 -7.01 -5.03 -6.78
CA VAL A 40 -7.65 -4.55 -8.02
C VAL A 40 -6.85 -3.39 -8.64
N LEU A 41 -6.49 -2.41 -7.82
CA LEU A 41 -5.82 -1.19 -8.27
C LEU A 41 -4.35 -1.40 -8.64
N LEU A 42 -3.68 -2.44 -8.13
CA LEU A 42 -2.29 -2.75 -8.49
C LEU A 42 -2.12 -2.97 -10.00
N ASN A 43 -3.14 -3.47 -10.69
CA ASN A 43 -3.12 -3.67 -12.15
C ASN A 43 -3.05 -2.37 -12.97
N ARG A 44 -3.23 -1.22 -12.32
CA ARG A 44 -3.12 0.11 -12.95
C ARG A 44 -1.69 0.65 -12.95
N GLY A 45 -0.78 -0.03 -12.24
CA GLY A 45 0.61 0.38 -12.14
C GLY A 45 1.35 0.26 -13.47
N HIS A 46 2.23 1.21 -13.74
CA HIS A 46 3.14 1.15 -14.88
C HIS A 46 4.48 0.57 -14.43
N GLU A 47 4.92 -0.51 -15.07
CA GLU A 47 6.22 -1.11 -14.78
C GLU A 47 7.35 -0.13 -15.15
N GLY A 48 8.27 0.07 -14.20
CA GLY A 48 9.49 0.85 -14.38
C GLY A 48 10.70 -0.08 -14.41
N GLU A 49 11.31 -0.32 -13.25
CA GLU A 49 12.26 -1.41 -13.09
C GLU A 49 11.54 -2.77 -13.04
N GLU A 50 12.27 -3.86 -13.32
CA GLU A 50 11.73 -5.23 -13.31
C GLU A 50 11.03 -5.53 -11.98
N GLY A 51 9.74 -5.86 -12.07
CA GLY A 51 8.89 -6.15 -10.90
C GLY A 51 8.52 -4.92 -10.05
N VAL A 52 8.86 -3.69 -10.47
CA VAL A 52 8.53 -2.45 -9.77
C VAL A 52 7.53 -1.64 -10.59
N PHE A 53 6.36 -1.41 -9.98
CA PHE A 53 5.22 -0.75 -10.60
C PHE A 53 4.96 0.61 -9.96
N TYR A 54 4.78 1.64 -10.78
CA TYR A 54 4.49 2.99 -10.32
C TYR A 54 3.02 3.30 -10.53
N LEU A 55 2.32 3.62 -9.45
CA LEU A 55 0.90 4.01 -9.48
C LEU A 55 0.78 5.53 -9.46
N LEU A 56 -0.23 6.05 -10.14
CA LEU A 56 -0.54 7.47 -10.05
C LEU A 56 -1.10 7.78 -8.65
N PRO A 57 -0.78 8.95 -8.07
CA PRO A 57 -1.29 9.34 -6.75
C PRO A 57 -2.82 9.34 -6.66
N PHE A 58 -3.52 9.48 -7.79
CA PHE A 58 -4.97 9.44 -7.87
C PHE A 58 -5.55 8.02 -7.75
N ASP A 59 -4.86 7.02 -8.29
CA ASP A 59 -5.29 5.63 -8.22
C ASP A 59 -5.09 5.09 -6.81
N LEU A 60 -3.84 5.15 -6.32
CA LEU A 60 -3.47 4.66 -4.99
C LEU A 60 -2.38 5.55 -4.38
N SER A 61 -2.56 5.94 -3.13
CA SER A 61 -1.60 6.76 -2.39
C SER A 61 -1.50 6.30 -0.94
N ALA A 62 -0.44 6.74 -0.28
CA ALA A 62 -0.25 6.53 1.14
C ALA A 62 -0.35 7.86 1.90
N ARG A 63 -0.71 7.78 3.18
CA ARG A 63 -0.63 8.89 4.13
C ARG A 63 0.09 8.45 5.38
N TYR A 64 1.13 9.18 5.75
CA TYR A 64 1.77 9.03 7.05
C TYR A 64 1.05 9.84 8.13
N VAL A 65 0.78 9.21 9.26
CA VAL A 65 0.29 9.88 10.47
C VAL A 65 1.17 9.46 11.63
N ARG A 66 1.77 10.43 12.31
CA ARG A 66 2.58 10.20 13.51
C ARG A 66 1.83 10.67 14.75
N SER A 67 1.77 9.81 15.75
CA SER A 67 1.19 10.11 17.06
C SER A 67 2.13 9.60 18.15
N GLY A 68 2.97 10.50 18.68
CA GLY A 68 4.04 10.11 19.60
C GLY A 68 5.11 9.26 18.92
N ASP A 69 5.34 8.06 19.45
CA ASP A 69 6.26 7.04 18.95
C ASP A 69 5.62 6.08 17.91
N ARG A 70 4.34 6.27 17.60
CA ARG A 70 3.61 5.43 16.65
C ARG A 70 3.57 6.08 15.28
N LEU A 71 4.05 5.36 14.28
CA LEU A 71 3.85 5.67 12.86
C LEU A 71 2.69 4.84 12.33
N SER A 72 1.66 5.51 11.80
CA SER A 72 0.58 4.88 11.04
C SER A 72 0.72 5.22 9.57
N VAL A 73 0.44 4.24 8.71
CA VAL A 73 0.32 4.42 7.27
C VAL A 73 -1.06 3.98 6.83
N SER A 74 -1.74 4.86 6.10
CA SER A 74 -3.04 4.56 5.48
C SER A 74 -2.88 4.50 3.98
N VAL A 75 -3.29 3.39 3.36
CA VAL A 75 -3.39 3.26 1.90
C VAL A 75 -4.78 3.75 1.51
N ARG A 76 -4.82 4.67 0.54
CA ARG A 76 -6.04 5.35 0.12
C ARG A 76 -6.16 5.34 -1.39
N ALA A 77 -7.38 5.39 -1.87
CA ALA A 77 -7.70 5.41 -3.29
C ALA A 77 -8.83 6.39 -3.58
N SER A 78 -8.95 6.81 -4.84
CA SER A 78 -10.16 7.48 -5.32
C SER A 78 -11.32 6.49 -5.32
N ARG A 79 -12.45 6.92 -4.74
CA ARG A 79 -13.70 6.18 -4.72
C ARG A 79 -14.26 6.04 -6.12
N GLN A 80 -14.14 7.08 -6.95
CA GLN A 80 -14.55 7.04 -8.36
C GLN A 80 -13.73 6.02 -9.17
N VAL A 81 -12.41 6.00 -9.01
CA VAL A 81 -11.54 5.03 -9.70
C VAL A 81 -11.90 3.61 -9.28
N LEU A 82 -12.02 3.38 -7.97
CA LEU A 82 -12.45 2.08 -7.45
C LEU A 82 -13.82 1.67 -7.98
N ALA A 83 -14.81 2.56 -7.97
CA ALA A 83 -16.13 2.26 -8.48
C ALA A 83 -16.10 1.85 -9.96
N ALA A 84 -15.27 2.50 -10.76
CA ALA A 84 -15.10 2.15 -12.17
C ALA A 84 -14.45 0.77 -12.36
N ASP A 85 -13.36 0.47 -11.65
CA ASP A 85 -12.67 -0.83 -11.75
C ASP A 85 -13.46 -1.99 -11.10
N LEU A 86 -14.41 -1.68 -10.21
CA LEU A 86 -15.30 -2.66 -9.59
C LEU A 86 -16.61 -2.86 -10.35
N ALA A 87 -16.96 -2.01 -11.32
CA ALA A 87 -18.28 -1.98 -11.97
C ALA A 87 -18.64 -3.29 -12.69
N ASP A 88 -17.66 -3.92 -13.33
CA ASP A 88 -17.84 -5.15 -14.10
C ASP A 88 -17.58 -6.43 -13.28
N ARG A 89 -17.27 -6.28 -11.98
CA ARG A 89 -17.03 -7.45 -11.14
C ARG A 89 -18.34 -8.14 -10.77
N THR A 90 -18.31 -9.46 -10.85
CA THR A 90 -19.44 -10.32 -10.51
C THR A 90 -19.49 -10.69 -9.02
N ASP A 91 -18.47 -10.33 -8.25
CA ASP A 91 -18.45 -10.50 -6.80
C ASP A 91 -19.07 -9.30 -6.06
N THR A 92 -19.35 -9.49 -4.77
CA THR A 92 -19.97 -8.46 -3.91
C THR A 92 -18.97 -7.42 -3.41
N LEU A 93 -17.76 -7.35 -3.96
CA LEU A 93 -16.73 -6.41 -3.51
C LEU A 93 -17.16 -4.96 -3.75
N HIS A 94 -17.89 -4.69 -4.82
CA HIS A 94 -18.44 -3.36 -5.12
C HIS A 94 -19.39 -2.85 -4.02
N GLU A 95 -20.13 -3.73 -3.35
CA GLU A 95 -21.05 -3.38 -2.25
C GLU A 95 -20.29 -2.88 -1.02
N GLN A 96 -19.07 -3.38 -0.81
CA GLN A 96 -18.22 -3.01 0.33
C GLN A 96 -17.68 -1.57 0.23
N LEU A 97 -17.63 -1.00 -0.97
CA LEU A 97 -17.16 0.38 -1.21
C LEU A 97 -17.99 1.40 -0.42
N ALA A 98 -19.28 1.13 -0.22
CA ALA A 98 -20.18 1.99 0.55
C ALA A 98 -19.73 2.15 2.02
N GLY A 99 -19.17 1.09 2.61
CA GLY A 99 -18.80 1.02 4.03
C GLY A 99 -17.42 1.58 4.36
N LEU A 100 -16.62 1.95 3.37
CA LEU A 100 -15.27 2.47 3.60
C LEU A 100 -15.28 3.89 4.18
N ALA A 101 -14.34 4.13 5.10
CA ALA A 101 -14.14 5.44 5.70
C ALA A 101 -13.62 6.43 4.65
N THR A 102 -14.32 7.54 4.49
CA THR A 102 -13.91 8.68 3.64
C THR A 102 -12.89 9.55 4.36
N ASP A 103 -11.98 10.14 3.60
CA ASP A 103 -11.05 11.15 4.10
C ASP A 103 -11.82 12.43 4.41
N PRO A 104 -11.68 13.03 5.60
CA PRO A 104 -12.38 14.27 5.94
C PRO A 104 -11.91 15.47 5.10
N ALA A 105 -10.71 15.40 4.51
CA ALA A 105 -10.16 16.48 3.68
C ALA A 105 -10.47 16.30 2.18
N ASP A 106 -10.92 15.12 1.76
CA ASP A 106 -11.18 14.76 0.36
C ASP A 106 -12.26 13.67 0.32
N ASP A 107 -13.50 14.05 0.00
CA ASP A 107 -14.66 13.16 0.06
C ASP A 107 -14.63 12.04 -0.99
N ASP A 108 -13.84 12.20 -2.05
CA ASP A 108 -13.57 11.16 -3.02
C ASP A 108 -12.53 10.16 -2.52
N ARG A 109 -11.74 10.46 -1.49
CA ARG A 109 -10.73 9.51 -0.98
C ARG A 109 -11.31 8.59 0.06
N VAL A 110 -11.07 7.30 -0.12
CA VAL A 110 -11.40 6.27 0.87
C VAL A 110 -10.16 5.58 1.39
N THR A 111 -10.16 5.21 2.67
CA THR A 111 -9.08 4.42 3.29
C THR A 111 -9.34 2.93 3.07
N LEU A 112 -8.41 2.25 2.40
CA LEU A 112 -8.47 0.82 2.13
C LEU A 112 -7.79 0.02 3.23
N LEU A 113 -6.57 0.42 3.58
CA LEU A 113 -5.77 -0.25 4.60
C LEU A 113 -5.21 0.77 5.57
N ARG A 114 -5.09 0.38 6.83
CA ARG A 114 -4.31 1.11 7.81
C ARG A 114 -3.42 0.12 8.57
N ARG A 115 -2.14 0.43 8.63
CA ARG A 115 -1.14 -0.32 9.39
C ARG A 115 -0.36 0.64 10.28
N ALA A 116 0.11 0.15 11.41
CA ALA A 116 0.87 0.96 12.36
C ALA A 116 1.92 0.15 13.08
N LEU A 117 3.01 0.80 13.46
CA LEU A 117 4.05 0.23 14.30
C LEU A 117 4.68 1.31 15.19
N VAL A 118 5.31 0.88 16.27
CA VAL A 118 6.10 1.75 17.15
C VAL A 118 7.50 1.88 16.56
N THR A 119 7.93 3.10 16.29
CA THR A 119 9.25 3.37 15.70
C THR A 119 9.66 4.83 15.90
N ASP A 120 10.96 5.06 16.01
CA ASP A 120 11.58 6.38 15.91
C ASP A 120 11.81 6.83 14.46
N PHE A 121 11.59 5.96 13.46
CA PHE A 121 11.72 6.30 12.05
C PHE A 121 10.79 7.45 11.66
N VAL A 122 11.36 8.50 11.07
CA VAL A 122 10.61 9.62 10.49
C VAL A 122 10.79 9.57 8.97
N PRO A 123 9.69 9.42 8.19
CA PRO A 123 9.78 9.43 6.74
C PRO A 123 10.50 10.68 6.24
N PRO A 124 11.59 10.55 5.47
CA PRO A 124 12.29 11.69 4.89
C PRO A 124 11.36 12.50 3.99
N GLU A 125 11.57 13.82 3.95
CA GLU A 125 10.91 14.73 3.03
C GLU A 125 11.97 15.43 2.17
N ARG A 126 11.75 15.49 0.86
CA ARG A 126 12.62 16.19 -0.10
C ARG A 126 11.75 17.10 -0.96
N ASP A 127 12.10 18.38 -1.01
CA ASP A 127 11.36 19.39 -1.79
C ASP A 127 9.85 19.44 -1.49
N GLY A 128 9.47 19.21 -0.23
CA GLY A 128 8.07 19.19 0.22
C GLY A 128 7.32 17.89 -0.09
N VAL A 129 8.01 16.86 -0.60
CA VAL A 129 7.43 15.55 -0.93
C VAL A 129 7.97 14.49 0.02
N LYS A 130 7.07 13.77 0.69
CA LYS A 130 7.44 12.67 1.58
C LYS A 130 7.95 11.47 0.78
N GLN A 131 8.86 10.71 1.37
CA GLN A 131 9.34 9.45 0.80
C GLN A 131 8.14 8.53 0.50
N PRO A 132 8.06 7.94 -0.70
CA PRO A 132 6.98 7.04 -1.06
C PRO A 132 6.90 5.82 -0.12
N VAL A 133 5.73 5.19 -0.11
CA VAL A 133 5.51 3.90 0.56
C VAL A 133 5.57 2.80 -0.48
N LEU A 134 6.19 1.67 -0.17
CA LEU A 134 6.10 0.49 -1.02
C LEU A 134 5.02 -0.46 -0.54
N LEU A 135 4.30 -1.04 -1.49
CA LEU A 135 3.51 -2.25 -1.29
C LEU A 135 4.24 -3.43 -1.94
N VAL A 136 4.20 -4.59 -1.30
CA VAL A 136 4.53 -5.86 -1.93
C VAL A 136 3.30 -6.76 -1.92
N ASP A 137 2.90 -7.24 -3.08
CA ASP A 137 1.80 -8.17 -3.20
C ASP A 137 2.29 -9.62 -3.02
N HIS A 138 1.47 -10.43 -2.36
CA HIS A 138 1.81 -11.83 -2.12
C HIS A 138 0.53 -12.65 -1.90
N ALA A 139 0.57 -13.95 -2.15
CA ALA A 139 -0.53 -14.85 -1.80
C ALA A 139 -0.27 -15.54 -0.45
N GLY A 140 -1.23 -15.44 0.47
CA GLY A 140 -1.22 -16.07 1.79
C GLY A 140 -0.19 -15.47 2.74
N PRO A 141 -0.11 -15.95 4.00
CA PRO A 141 0.83 -15.43 4.99
C PRO A 141 2.30 -15.52 4.50
N ALA A 142 3.05 -14.44 4.68
CA ALA A 142 4.46 -14.38 4.34
C ALA A 142 5.25 -13.51 5.32
N THR A 143 6.45 -13.94 5.67
CA THR A 143 7.45 -13.15 6.41
C THR A 143 8.18 -12.20 5.47
N LEU A 144 8.86 -11.19 6.03
CA LEU A 144 9.64 -10.24 5.23
C LEU A 144 10.69 -10.92 4.33
N ALA A 145 11.37 -11.95 4.84
CA ALA A 145 12.37 -12.68 4.06
C ALA A 145 11.73 -13.44 2.89
N GLU A 146 10.55 -14.04 3.10
CA GLU A 146 9.80 -14.74 2.05
C GLU A 146 9.27 -13.76 1.00
N LEU A 147 8.84 -12.56 1.39
CA LEU A 147 8.41 -11.51 0.45
C LEU A 147 9.55 -11.11 -0.49
N PHE A 148 10.76 -10.90 0.03
CA PHE A 148 11.92 -10.61 -0.81
C PHE A 148 12.34 -11.78 -1.68
N ALA A 149 12.27 -13.02 -1.17
CA ALA A 149 12.54 -14.20 -1.97
C ALA A 149 11.59 -14.30 -3.16
N ARG A 150 10.28 -14.15 -2.93
CA ARG A 150 9.26 -14.14 -3.99
C ARG A 150 9.48 -13.04 -5.00
N PHE A 151 9.84 -11.83 -4.56
CA PHE A 151 10.19 -10.75 -5.48
C PHE A 151 11.38 -11.12 -6.38
N HIS A 152 12.44 -11.69 -5.82
CA HIS A 152 13.61 -12.14 -6.59
C HIS A 152 13.30 -13.32 -7.53
N GLU A 153 12.31 -14.14 -7.20
CA GLU A 153 11.83 -15.24 -8.04
C GLU A 153 10.81 -14.78 -9.09
N GLY A 154 10.41 -13.49 -9.08
CA GLY A 154 9.41 -12.93 -9.99
C GLY A 154 7.97 -13.31 -9.64
N GLU A 155 7.73 -13.82 -8.43
CA GLU A 155 6.42 -14.24 -7.91
C GLU A 155 5.68 -13.13 -7.15
N ALA A 156 6.33 -11.99 -6.92
CA ALA A 156 5.77 -10.81 -6.26
C ALA A 156 6.28 -9.54 -6.95
N GLY A 157 5.48 -8.48 -6.93
CA GLY A 157 5.87 -7.15 -7.40
C GLY A 157 5.95 -6.14 -6.25
N PHE A 158 6.72 -5.07 -6.45
CA PHE A 158 6.62 -3.88 -5.63
C PHE A 158 5.77 -2.82 -6.33
N ALA A 159 4.79 -2.25 -5.63
CA ALA A 159 4.12 -1.05 -6.07
C ALA A 159 4.59 0.18 -5.27
N VAL A 160 4.99 1.23 -5.99
CA VAL A 160 5.46 2.49 -5.42
C VAL A 160 4.27 3.44 -5.28
N LEU A 161 3.94 3.81 -4.05
CA LEU A 161 2.85 4.73 -3.73
C LEU A 161 3.38 6.11 -3.38
N TYR A 162 2.80 7.13 -4.00
CA TYR A 162 3.00 8.50 -3.57
C TYR A 162 2.52 8.68 -2.13
N ALA A 163 3.30 9.37 -1.31
CA ALA A 163 2.97 9.68 0.08
C ALA A 163 2.63 11.16 0.25
N ASP A 164 1.46 11.45 0.83
CA ASP A 164 1.04 12.81 1.24
C ASP A 164 1.19 13.06 2.76
#